data_AF-R6HHK8-F1
#
_entry.id   AF-R6HHK8-F1
#
_cell.length_a   1.000
_cell.length_b   1.000
_cell.length_c   1.000
_cell.angle_alpha   90.00
_cell.angle_beta   90.00
_cell.angle_gamma   90.00
#
_symmetry.space_group_name_H-M   'P 1'
#
loop_
_entity.id
_entity.type
_entity.pdbx_description
1 polymer ?
#
loop_
_entity_poly.entity_id
_entity_poly.type
_entity_poly.pdbx_seq_one_letter_code
_entity_poly.pdbx_strand_id
1 'polypeptide(L)'
;MTAKDMRTDLLERVLAAHKSFYDIRRDYLFEGRTFPAFAEYHTYGEKYVLVKRAKLWEVNTHDFMFFECVDELDETQLAEEISFMQEKALRKVDAGPNHMSSALSLVIIANRTTEAARKLAKRTRFHKEYRFGFRGWTDLRLAVVDLSLPTDKSVVVNNAGKQLKKALSSNLALIK
;
A
#
# COMPACT_ATOMS: atom_id res chain seq x y z
N MET A 1 29.53 -1.00 14.51
CA MET A 1 28.86 -0.63 13.25
C MET A 1 27.81 -1.69 12.98
N THR A 2 26.55 -1.42 13.30
CA THR A 2 25.44 -2.33 12.98
C THR A 2 25.38 -2.49 11.47
N ALA A 3 25.30 -3.73 10.97
CA ALA A 3 25.11 -4.00 9.56
C ALA A 3 23.91 -3.17 9.06
N LYS A 4 24.11 -2.46 7.95
CA LYS A 4 23.10 -1.60 7.34
C LYS A 4 21.88 -2.45 7.00
N ASP A 5 20.74 -2.20 7.65
CA ASP A 5 19.51 -2.96 7.38
C ASP A 5 19.00 -2.58 5.99
N MET A 6 19.18 -3.48 5.02
CA MET A 6 18.75 -3.27 3.64
C MET A 6 17.25 -3.03 3.51
N ARG A 7 16.42 -3.49 4.47
CA ARG A 7 14.99 -3.20 4.48
C ARG A 7 14.73 -1.74 4.75
N THR A 8 15.41 -1.19 5.77
CA THR A 8 15.35 0.23 6.10
C THR A 8 15.86 1.07 4.93
N ASP A 9 16.98 0.70 4.31
CA ASP A 9 17.50 1.41 3.12
C ASP A 9 16.50 1.44 1.96
N LEU A 10 15.82 0.31 1.69
CA LEU A 10 14.79 0.25 0.65
C LEU A 10 13.59 1.13 1.02
N LEU A 11 13.13 1.04 2.28
CA LEU A 11 12.04 1.85 2.79
C LEU A 11 12.35 3.34 2.62
N GLU A 12 13.51 3.80 3.07
CA GLU A 12 13.95 5.19 2.95
C GLU A 12 13.93 5.67 1.50
N ARG A 13 14.43 4.86 0.56
CA ARG A 13 14.43 5.21 -0.86
C ARG A 13 13.03 5.29 -1.45
N VAL A 14 12.17 4.31 -1.14
CA VAL A 14 10.78 4.32 -1.62
C VAL A 14 10.05 5.53 -1.08
N LEU A 15 10.21 5.87 0.20
CA LEU A 15 9.60 7.06 0.79
C LEU A 15 10.15 8.34 0.17
N ALA A 16 11.47 8.45 -0.01
CA ALA A 16 12.10 9.62 -0.64
C ALA A 16 11.60 9.84 -2.09
N ALA A 17 11.41 8.77 -2.85
CA ALA A 17 10.90 8.84 -4.23
C ALA A 17 9.44 9.33 -4.33
N HIS A 18 8.66 9.22 -3.25
CA HIS A 18 7.24 9.61 -3.23
C HIS A 18 6.95 10.85 -2.37
N LYS A 19 7.95 11.40 -1.68
CA LYS A 19 7.80 12.50 -0.70
C LYS A 19 7.24 13.80 -1.31
N SER A 20 7.40 14.04 -2.60
CA SER A 20 6.84 15.22 -3.27
C SER A 20 5.34 15.14 -3.51
N PHE A 21 4.76 13.94 -3.43
CA PHE A 21 3.34 13.69 -3.71
C PHE A 21 2.57 13.20 -2.49
N TYR A 22 3.22 12.48 -1.57
CA TYR A 22 2.56 11.87 -0.42
C TYR A 22 2.91 12.59 0.89
N ASP A 23 1.93 12.66 1.78
CA ASP A 23 2.13 13.01 3.18
C ASP A 23 2.66 11.77 3.91
N ILE A 24 3.94 11.81 4.30
CA ILE A 24 4.63 10.68 4.92
C ILE A 24 4.73 10.87 6.43
N ARG A 25 4.33 9.86 7.19
CA ARG A 25 4.44 9.78 8.65
C ARG A 25 5.33 8.60 9.03
N ARG A 26 6.18 8.80 10.04
CA ARG A 26 7.02 7.76 10.65
C ARG A 26 6.41 7.29 11.95
N ASP A 27 6.75 6.07 12.34
CA ASP A 27 6.31 5.46 13.61
C ASP A 27 4.78 5.64 13.80
N TYR A 28 4.04 5.36 12.73
CA TYR A 28 2.63 5.68 12.64
C TYR A 28 1.80 4.67 13.43
N LEU A 29 1.27 5.13 14.56
CA LEU A 29 0.36 4.35 15.40
C LEU A 29 -1.06 4.34 14.81
N PHE A 30 -1.55 3.17 14.46
CA PHE A 30 -2.91 2.99 13.95
C PHE A 30 -3.51 1.66 14.43
N GLU A 31 -4.72 1.71 14.98
CA GLU A 31 -5.45 0.51 15.45
C GLU A 31 -4.61 -0.39 16.39
N GLY A 32 -3.78 0.25 17.23
CA GLY A 32 -2.91 -0.41 18.22
C GLY A 32 -1.62 -1.00 17.66
N ARG A 33 -1.31 -0.79 16.38
CA ARG A 33 -0.04 -1.21 15.73
C ARG A 33 0.78 0.00 15.31
N THR A 34 2.10 -0.10 15.42
CA THR A 34 3.03 0.94 14.97
C THR A 34 3.68 0.49 13.68
N PHE A 35 3.50 1.29 12.62
CA PHE A 35 4.13 1.06 11.32
C PHE A 35 5.38 1.94 11.20
N PRO A 36 6.52 1.42 10.71
CA PRO A 36 7.72 2.22 10.50
C PRO A 36 7.49 3.41 9.57
N ALA A 37 6.57 3.27 8.62
CA ALA A 37 6.07 4.38 7.84
C ALA A 37 4.63 4.19 7.37
N PHE A 38 3.99 5.32 7.15
CA PHE A 38 2.69 5.44 6.51
C PHE A 38 2.73 6.61 5.52
N ALA A 39 2.16 6.44 4.33
CA ALA A 39 2.07 7.49 3.33
C ALA A 39 0.61 7.63 2.86
N GLU A 40 0.08 8.85 2.85
CA GLU A 40 -1.24 9.11 2.29
C GLU A 40 -1.20 10.15 1.18
N TYR A 41 -2.04 9.95 0.18
CA TYR A 41 -2.23 10.87 -0.94
C TYR A 41 -3.72 11.04 -1.21
N HIS A 42 -4.13 12.30 -1.36
CA HIS A 42 -5.52 12.66 -1.60
C HIS A 42 -5.61 13.53 -2.85
N THR A 43 -6.36 13.07 -3.85
CA THR A 43 -6.73 13.89 -5.00
C THR A 43 -8.18 14.30 -4.86
N TYR A 44 -8.43 15.60 -4.97
CA TYR A 44 -9.76 16.20 -5.05
C TYR A 44 -9.96 16.69 -6.48
N GLY A 45 -10.79 16.01 -7.26
CA GLY A 45 -11.12 16.43 -8.61
C GLY A 45 -12.28 17.42 -8.61
N GLU A 46 -12.03 18.69 -8.93
CA GLU A 46 -13.08 19.64 -9.30
C GLU A 46 -13.39 19.53 -10.80
N LYS A 47 -14.52 18.91 -11.18
CA LYS A 47 -15.02 18.99 -12.56
C LYS A 47 -15.82 20.28 -12.73
N TYR A 48 -15.19 21.35 -13.22
CA TYR A 48 -15.92 22.50 -13.77
C TYR A 48 -16.53 22.10 -15.11
N VAL A 49 -17.84 21.83 -15.15
CA VAL A 49 -18.62 21.88 -16.40
C VAL A 49 -19.22 23.28 -16.49
N LEU A 50 -18.83 24.03 -17.52
CA LEU A 50 -19.28 25.39 -17.83
C LEU A 50 -20.77 25.43 -18.22
N VAL A 51 -21.66 25.18 -17.27
CA VAL A 51 -23.05 25.63 -17.36
C VAL A 51 -23.48 26.13 -15.99
N LYS A 52 -23.82 27.42 -15.91
CA LYS A 52 -24.38 28.06 -14.72
C LYS A 52 -25.55 27.20 -14.19
N ARG A 53 -25.41 26.70 -12.96
CA ARG A 53 -26.32 25.82 -12.19
C ARG A 53 -26.10 24.30 -12.32
N ALA A 54 -24.99 23.79 -11.80
CA ALA A 54 -24.96 22.57 -10.96
C ALA A 54 -23.54 22.33 -10.43
N LYS A 55 -23.35 22.37 -9.10
CA LYS A 55 -22.15 21.82 -8.45
C LYS A 55 -22.22 20.29 -8.55
N LEU A 56 -21.71 19.69 -9.62
CA LEU A 56 -21.60 18.22 -9.73
C LEU A 56 -20.24 17.76 -9.19
N TRP A 57 -20.25 17.45 -7.88
CA TRP A 57 -19.43 16.51 -7.12
C TRP A 57 -17.89 16.64 -7.22
N GLU A 58 -17.26 17.02 -6.11
CA GLU A 58 -15.84 16.75 -5.84
C GLU A 58 -15.64 15.23 -5.92
N VAL A 59 -14.74 14.76 -6.78
CA VAL A 59 -14.44 13.34 -6.91
C VAL A 59 -13.15 13.05 -6.16
N ASN A 60 -13.24 12.27 -5.09
CA ASN A 60 -12.09 12.00 -4.24
C ASN A 60 -11.50 10.62 -4.51
N THR A 61 -10.21 10.60 -4.80
CA THR A 61 -9.40 9.37 -4.83
C THR A 61 -8.36 9.44 -3.73
N HIS A 62 -8.25 8.36 -2.96
CA HIS A 62 -7.31 8.26 -1.85
C HIS A 62 -6.36 7.09 -2.01
N ASP A 63 -5.11 7.26 -1.62
CA ASP A 63 -4.13 6.18 -1.53
C ASP A 63 -3.54 6.20 -0.13
N PHE A 64 -3.65 5.07 0.58
CA PHE A 64 -3.12 4.90 1.91
C PHE A 64 -2.14 3.73 1.88
N MET A 65 -0.87 4.01 2.14
CA MET A 65 0.21 3.03 2.05
C MET A 65 0.78 2.77 3.44
N PHE A 66 0.63 1.53 3.90
CA PHE A 66 1.27 1.02 5.11
C PHE A 66 2.54 0.28 4.73
N PHE A 67 3.61 0.53 5.47
CA PHE A 67 4.90 -0.13 5.28
C PHE A 67 5.25 -0.94 6.51
N GLU A 68 5.81 -2.13 6.29
CA GLU A 68 6.24 -3.03 7.35
C GLU A 68 7.62 -3.61 7.03
N CYS A 69 8.44 -3.85 8.05
CA CYS A 69 9.77 -4.41 7.90
C CYS A 69 9.96 -5.58 8.87
N VAL A 70 10.16 -6.79 8.33
CA VAL A 70 10.19 -8.04 9.13
C VAL A 70 11.39 -8.90 8.75
N ASP A 71 11.94 -9.68 9.69
CA ASP A 71 13.11 -10.53 9.39
C ASP A 71 12.70 -11.68 8.48
N GLU A 72 11.70 -12.42 8.93
CA GLU A 72 11.11 -13.50 8.17
C GLU A 72 9.62 -13.24 8.01
N LEU A 73 9.08 -13.56 6.84
CA LEU A 73 7.65 -13.52 6.58
C LEU A 73 7.17 -14.90 6.14
N ASP A 74 6.33 -15.52 6.96
CA ASP A 74 5.65 -16.76 6.63
C ASP A 74 4.19 -16.56 6.19
N GLU A 75 3.50 -17.65 5.87
CA GLU A 75 2.11 -17.58 5.40
C GLU A 75 1.15 -17.12 6.50
N THR A 76 1.38 -17.52 7.75
CA THR A 76 0.53 -17.19 8.90
C THR A 76 0.61 -15.70 9.20
N GLN A 77 1.82 -15.16 9.32
CA GLN A 77 2.04 -13.74 9.56
C GLN A 77 1.48 -12.89 8.42
N LEU A 78 1.70 -13.30 7.15
CA LEU A 78 1.11 -12.58 6.03
C LEU A 78 -0.43 -12.62 6.04
N ALA A 79 -1.04 -13.73 6.45
CA ALA A 79 -2.49 -13.82 6.59
C ALA A 79 -3.03 -12.86 7.67
N GLU A 80 -2.32 -12.72 8.79
CA GLU A 80 -2.65 -11.75 9.83
C GLU A 80 -2.54 -10.30 9.33
N GLU A 81 -1.49 -9.96 8.59
CA GLU A 81 -1.35 -8.63 7.98
C GLU A 81 -2.46 -8.35 6.96
N ILE A 82 -2.85 -9.35 6.15
CA ILE A 82 -3.97 -9.22 5.23
C ILE A 82 -5.28 -9.00 5.99
N SER A 83 -5.56 -9.77 7.04
CA SER A 83 -6.77 -9.60 7.87
C SER A 83 -6.79 -8.21 8.51
N PHE A 84 -5.66 -7.72 9.04
CA PHE A 84 -5.54 -6.36 9.55
C PHE A 84 -5.95 -5.33 8.48
N MET A 85 -5.45 -5.48 7.25
CA MET A 85 -5.80 -4.57 6.16
C MET A 85 -7.30 -4.62 5.80
N GLN A 86 -7.90 -5.81 5.83
CA GLN A 86 -9.29 -6.04 5.47
C GLN A 86 -10.30 -5.68 6.56
N GLU A 87 -9.88 -5.59 7.82
CA GLU A 87 -10.81 -5.36 8.95
C GLU A 87 -10.58 -4.02 9.63
N LYS A 88 -9.30 -3.64 9.81
CA LYS A 88 -8.89 -2.48 10.59
C LYS A 88 -8.45 -1.33 9.70
N ALA A 89 -7.57 -1.56 8.73
CA ALA A 89 -7.09 -0.49 7.84
C ALA A 89 -8.21 0.15 7.01
N LEU A 90 -9.30 -0.58 6.70
CA LEU A 90 -10.48 -0.01 6.05
C LEU A 90 -11.10 1.16 6.78
N ARG A 91 -10.95 1.26 8.10
CA ARG A 91 -11.48 2.39 8.89
C ARG A 91 -10.78 3.71 8.57
N LYS A 92 -9.63 3.65 7.90
CA LYS A 92 -8.94 4.82 7.36
C LYS A 92 -9.66 5.41 6.13
N VAL A 93 -10.44 4.60 5.43
CA VAL A 93 -11.18 5.03 4.24
C VAL A 93 -12.49 5.70 4.68
N ASP A 94 -12.60 7.00 4.42
CA ASP A 94 -13.87 7.70 4.51
C ASP A 94 -14.67 7.50 3.20
N ALA A 95 -15.61 6.55 3.23
CA ALA A 95 -16.54 6.29 2.14
C ALA A 95 -17.75 7.27 2.17
N GLY A 96 -17.44 8.56 2.22
CA GLY A 96 -18.40 9.66 2.12
C GLY A 96 -19.12 9.70 0.76
N PRO A 97 -20.08 10.61 0.58
CA PRO A 97 -20.86 10.74 -0.67
C PRO A 97 -20.01 10.97 -1.93
N ASN A 98 -18.83 11.58 -1.77
CA ASN A 98 -17.91 11.99 -2.83
C ASN A 98 -16.75 10.99 -3.06
N HIS A 99 -16.72 9.89 -2.32
CA HIS A 99 -15.69 8.88 -2.43
C HIS A 99 -15.88 8.08 -3.73
N MET A 100 -14.88 8.11 -4.63
CA MET A 100 -14.90 7.33 -5.86
C MET A 100 -14.06 6.07 -5.73
N SER A 101 -12.83 6.19 -5.24
CA SER A 101 -11.97 5.02 -5.04
C SER A 101 -10.91 5.28 -3.99
N SER A 102 -10.60 4.24 -3.24
CA SER A 102 -9.43 4.22 -2.37
C SER A 102 -8.55 3.02 -2.66
N ALA A 103 -7.25 3.21 -2.55
CA ALA A 103 -6.32 2.12 -2.48
C ALA A 103 -5.80 1.98 -1.05
N LEU A 104 -5.95 0.78 -0.49
CA LEU A 104 -5.23 0.39 0.70
C LEU A 104 -4.03 -0.42 0.25
N SER A 105 -2.85 0.16 0.35
CA SER A 105 -1.61 -0.49 -0.03
C SER A 105 -0.89 -1.01 1.22
N LEU A 106 -0.46 -2.26 1.19
CA LEU A 106 0.44 -2.85 2.19
C LEU A 106 1.73 -3.27 1.49
N VAL A 107 2.86 -2.72 1.95
CA VAL A 107 4.20 -3.02 1.46
C VAL A 107 5.00 -3.64 2.60
N ILE A 108 5.28 -4.94 2.52
CA ILE A 108 6.12 -5.64 3.49
C ILE A 108 7.50 -5.87 2.89
N ILE A 109 8.55 -5.42 3.57
CA ILE A 109 9.94 -5.63 3.18
C ILE A 109 10.56 -6.63 4.15
N ALA A 110 10.93 -7.81 3.64
CA ALA A 110 11.44 -8.90 4.45
C ALA A 110 12.87 -9.30 4.05
N ASN A 111 13.68 -9.75 5.02
CA ASN A 111 14.98 -10.34 4.69
C ASN A 111 14.79 -11.66 3.94
N ARG A 112 13.81 -12.47 4.36
CA ARG A 112 13.41 -13.71 3.69
C ARG A 112 11.91 -13.96 3.80
N THR A 113 11.38 -14.65 2.81
CA THR A 113 9.97 -15.08 2.81
C THR A 113 9.84 -16.57 2.50
N THR A 114 8.80 -17.21 3.01
CA THR A 114 8.45 -18.57 2.60
C THR A 114 7.79 -18.56 1.22
N GLU A 115 7.88 -19.67 0.48
CA GLU A 115 7.17 -19.78 -0.80
C GLU A 115 5.65 -19.69 -0.63
N ALA A 116 5.15 -20.23 0.48
CA ALA A 116 3.74 -20.17 0.85
C ALA A 116 3.26 -18.73 1.02
N ALA A 117 4.02 -17.88 1.73
CA ALA A 117 3.74 -16.46 1.86
C ALA A 117 3.69 -15.76 0.48
N ARG A 118 4.67 -16.02 -0.40
CA ARG A 118 4.68 -15.45 -1.75
C ARG A 118 3.49 -15.91 -2.60
N LYS A 119 3.07 -17.18 -2.49
CA LYS A 119 1.89 -17.71 -3.17
C LYS A 119 0.61 -17.06 -2.64
N LEU A 120 0.49 -16.92 -1.31
CA LEU A 120 -0.60 -16.21 -0.67
C LEU A 120 -0.67 -14.76 -1.19
N ALA A 121 0.44 -14.02 -1.16
CA ALA A 121 0.49 -12.64 -1.64
C ALA A 121 -0.02 -12.49 -3.08
N LYS A 122 0.34 -13.39 -3.99
CA LYS A 122 -0.13 -13.34 -5.40
C LYS A 122 -1.63 -13.61 -5.53
N ARG A 123 -2.17 -14.56 -4.76
CA ARG A 123 -3.59 -14.96 -4.85
C ARG A 123 -4.53 -14.03 -4.09
N THR A 124 -4.03 -13.27 -3.12
CA THR A 124 -4.83 -12.34 -2.31
C THR A 124 -5.56 -11.33 -3.19
N ARG A 125 -6.88 -11.34 -3.11
CA ARG A 125 -7.76 -10.34 -3.72
C ARG A 125 -8.67 -9.79 -2.65
N PHE A 126 -8.81 -8.48 -2.64
CA PHE A 126 -9.78 -7.83 -1.79
C PHE A 126 -10.26 -6.57 -2.50
N HIS A 127 -11.57 -6.50 -2.64
CA HIS A 127 -12.32 -5.41 -3.24
C HIS A 127 -13.55 -5.19 -2.38
N LYS A 128 -13.73 -3.97 -1.88
CA LYS A 128 -14.88 -3.58 -1.08
C LYS A 128 -15.61 -2.46 -1.78
N GLU A 129 -16.84 -2.73 -2.19
CA GLU A 129 -17.74 -1.70 -2.69
C GLU A 129 -18.49 -1.03 -1.52
N TYR A 130 -18.75 0.26 -1.65
CA TYR A 130 -19.60 0.99 -0.72
C TYR A 130 -20.92 1.32 -1.39
N ARG A 131 -22.02 0.91 -0.76
CA ARG A 131 -23.38 1.06 -1.28
C ARG A 131 -23.49 0.58 -2.74
N PHE A 132 -23.15 -0.68 -3.01
CA PHE A 132 -23.23 -1.27 -4.36
C PHE A 132 -22.48 -0.44 -5.43
N GLY A 133 -21.33 0.13 -5.04
CA GLY A 133 -20.48 0.95 -5.91
C GLY A 133 -20.89 2.42 -6.03
N PHE A 134 -22.07 2.83 -5.55
CA PHE A 134 -22.51 4.24 -5.61
C PHE A 134 -21.65 5.19 -4.76
N ARG A 135 -20.93 4.67 -3.76
CA ARG A 135 -19.94 5.42 -2.96
C ARG A 135 -18.53 4.93 -3.22
N GLY A 136 -18.28 4.48 -4.45
CA GLY A 136 -16.98 4.00 -4.86
C GLY A 136 -16.61 2.66 -4.23
N TRP A 137 -15.31 2.36 -4.30
CA TRP A 137 -14.76 1.10 -3.82
C TRP A 137 -13.38 1.27 -3.19
N THR A 138 -12.92 0.24 -2.47
CA THR A 138 -11.55 0.12 -1.98
C THR A 138 -10.93 -1.16 -2.49
N ASP A 139 -9.73 -1.06 -3.06
CA ASP A 139 -8.90 -2.20 -3.45
C ASP A 139 -7.71 -2.36 -2.50
N LEU A 140 -7.38 -3.61 -2.15
CA LEU A 140 -6.12 -3.93 -1.47
C LEU A 140 -5.01 -4.14 -2.49
N ARG A 141 -3.98 -3.29 -2.44
CA ARG A 141 -2.73 -3.47 -3.16
C ARG A 141 -1.72 -4.09 -2.20
N LEU A 142 -1.27 -5.31 -2.48
CA LEU A 142 -0.30 -6.01 -1.65
C LEU A 142 1.02 -6.14 -2.39
N ALA A 143 2.12 -5.77 -1.73
CA ALA A 143 3.47 -6.00 -2.18
C ALA A 143 4.32 -6.62 -1.07
N VAL A 144 5.04 -7.69 -1.40
CA VAL A 144 6.00 -8.36 -0.54
C VAL A 144 7.35 -8.34 -1.25
N VAL A 145 8.36 -7.79 -0.58
CA VAL A 145 9.75 -7.77 -1.03
C VAL A 145 10.54 -8.78 -0.23
N ASP A 146 11.22 -9.69 -0.92
CA ASP A 146 12.15 -10.67 -0.36
C ASP A 146 13.58 -10.30 -0.76
N LEU A 147 14.36 -9.81 0.20
CA LEU A 147 15.72 -9.34 -0.05
C LEU A 147 16.71 -10.50 -0.29
N SER A 148 16.42 -11.71 0.18
CA SER A 148 17.27 -12.89 -0.06
C SER A 148 17.24 -13.39 -1.51
N LEU A 149 16.19 -13.05 -2.27
CA LEU A 149 16.03 -13.48 -3.66
C LEU A 149 16.74 -12.54 -4.66
N PRO A 150 17.07 -13.03 -5.86
CA PRO A 150 17.52 -12.18 -6.97
C PRO A 150 16.52 -11.04 -7.28
N THR A 151 17.02 -9.90 -7.75
CA THR A 151 16.24 -8.66 -7.95
C THR A 151 14.99 -8.86 -8.82
N ASP A 152 15.05 -9.70 -9.86
CA ASP A 152 13.93 -10.00 -10.76
C ASP A 152 12.77 -10.79 -10.10
N LYS A 153 13.07 -11.52 -9.02
CA LYS A 153 12.10 -12.37 -8.28
C LYS A 153 11.75 -11.84 -6.89
N SER A 154 12.52 -10.87 -6.40
CA SER A 154 12.39 -10.29 -5.06
C SER A 154 11.06 -9.60 -4.79
N VAL A 155 10.39 -9.05 -5.82
CA VAL A 155 9.12 -8.31 -5.62
C VAL A 155 7.93 -9.13 -6.11
N VAL A 156 7.06 -9.48 -5.16
CA VAL A 156 5.81 -10.19 -5.39
C VAL A 156 4.65 -9.26 -5.07
N VAL A 157 3.67 -9.18 -5.98
CA VAL A 157 2.47 -8.36 -5.80
C VAL A 157 1.21 -9.14 -6.13
N ASN A 158 0.09 -8.73 -5.56
CA ASN A 158 -1.22 -9.17 -6.02
C ASN A 158 -1.66 -8.44 -7.30
N ASN A 159 -2.82 -8.80 -7.86
CA ASN A 159 -3.29 -8.22 -9.12
C ASN A 159 -3.50 -6.70 -9.06
N ALA A 160 -4.01 -6.17 -7.95
CA ALA A 160 -4.21 -4.73 -7.76
C ALA A 160 -2.89 -3.97 -7.51
N GLY A 161 -1.85 -4.65 -7.00
CA GLY A 161 -0.54 -4.10 -6.70
C GLY A 161 0.45 -4.02 -7.87
N LYS A 162 0.03 -4.29 -9.11
CA LYS A 162 0.93 -4.27 -10.29
C LYS A 162 1.75 -2.99 -10.42
N GLN A 163 1.16 -1.84 -10.09
CA GLN A 163 1.86 -0.55 -10.10
C GLN A 163 2.98 -0.45 -9.06
N LEU A 164 2.81 -1.08 -7.88
CA LEU A 164 3.82 -1.08 -6.82
C LEU A 164 5.08 -1.84 -7.25
N LYS A 165 4.92 -2.89 -8.07
CA LYS A 165 6.04 -3.72 -8.52
C LYS A 165 7.12 -2.90 -9.21
N LYS A 166 6.73 -2.00 -10.13
CA LYS A 166 7.71 -1.18 -10.88
C LYS A 166 8.49 -0.26 -9.93
N ALA A 167 7.80 0.46 -9.06
CA ALA A 167 8.43 1.40 -8.13
C ALA A 167 9.38 0.68 -7.15
N LEU A 168 8.95 -0.46 -6.59
CA LEU A 168 9.77 -1.25 -5.67
C LEU A 168 10.98 -1.87 -6.36
N SER A 169 10.81 -2.48 -7.54
CA SER A 169 11.92 -3.07 -8.28
C SER A 169 12.95 -2.04 -8.72
N SER A 170 12.52 -0.85 -9.17
CA SER A 170 13.44 0.24 -9.54
C SER A 170 14.26 0.74 -8.36
N ASN A 171 13.65 0.91 -7.17
CA ASN A 171 14.38 1.33 -5.99
C ASN A 171 15.29 0.24 -5.41
N LEU A 172 14.87 -1.03 -5.49
CA LEU A 172 15.66 -2.17 -5.05
C LEU A 172 16.92 -2.38 -5.89
N ALA A 173 16.84 -2.15 -7.21
CA ALA A 173 18.00 -2.24 -8.11
C ALA A 173 19.09 -1.20 -7.82
N LEU A 174 18.81 -0.17 -7.02
CA LEU A 174 19.78 0.87 -6.63
C LEU A 174 20.50 0.56 -5.31
N ILE A 175 20.12 -0.52 -4.62
CA ILE A 175 20.73 -0.94 -3.35
C ILE A 175 21.32 -2.35 -3.38
N LYS A 176 21.09 -3.10 -4.47
CA LYS A 176 21.73 -4.38 -4.78
C LYS A 176 22.77 -4.16 -5.86
#